data_AF-A0A7J9Q5H4-F1
#
_entry.id   AF-A0A7J9Q5H4-F1
#
_cell.length_a   1.000
_cell.length_b   1.000
_cell.length_c   1.000
_cell.angle_alpha   90.00
_cell.angle_beta   90.00
_cell.angle_gamma   90.00
#
_symmetry.space_group_name_H-M   'P 1'
#
loop_
_entity.id
_entity.type
_entity.pdbx_description
1 polymer ?
#
loop_
_entity_poly.entity_id
_entity_poly.type
_entity_poly.pdbx_seq_one_letter_code
_entity_poly.pdbx_strand_id
1 'polypeptide(L)'
;MLEGFFGSKAKVRIIRETAAHPDRDYSVESLARAVGMSYGTVHPVVAELAGARALVVRKAGRSKLYMINRKHPLFKEVQKLIAREQNAFLDIAKVFVKNLDKVGVESIVLFGSVVRGEPRPGDIDLLIVTRTEKHPSNLTEVAGIALDEFDTVISPMCLSRKIVADKVKNNDSFIIHVMNEGKVLWGEAKWLET
;
A
#
# COMPACT_ATOMS: atom_id res chain seq x y z
N MET A 1 -2.81 -4.43 6.88
CA MET A 1 -4.01 -5.28 6.70
C MET A 1 -3.81 -6.67 7.31
N LEU A 2 -2.73 -7.38 6.98
CA LEU A 2 -2.43 -8.74 7.45
C LEU A 2 -2.39 -8.87 8.99
N GLU A 3 -2.04 -7.79 9.70
CA GLU A 3 -2.06 -7.75 11.16
C GLU A 3 -3.44 -8.07 11.75
N GLY A 4 -4.52 -7.64 11.09
CA GLY A 4 -5.91 -7.94 11.48
C GLY A 4 -6.36 -9.34 11.10
N PHE A 5 -5.87 -9.89 9.97
CA PHE A 5 -6.20 -11.24 9.52
C PHE A 5 -5.54 -12.34 10.38
N PHE A 6 -4.29 -12.16 10.77
CA PHE A 6 -3.51 -13.20 11.45
C PHE A 6 -3.50 -13.09 12.99
N GLY A 7 -4.24 -12.12 13.55
CA GLY A 7 -4.42 -11.99 15.01
C GLY A 7 -3.15 -11.66 15.82
N SER A 8 -2.01 -11.43 15.16
CA SER A 8 -0.76 -11.07 15.82
C SER A 8 0.00 -10.00 15.04
N LYS A 9 -0.14 -8.76 15.53
CA LYS A 9 0.58 -7.59 14.98
C LYS A 9 2.09 -7.80 14.98
N ALA A 10 2.64 -8.34 16.05
CA ALA A 10 4.08 -8.57 16.20
C ALA A 10 4.61 -9.63 15.21
N LYS A 11 3.92 -10.78 15.06
CA LYS A 11 4.33 -11.81 14.08
C LYS A 11 4.35 -11.26 12.67
N VAL A 12 3.27 -10.57 12.28
CA VAL A 12 3.16 -10.01 10.93
C VAL A 12 4.24 -8.97 10.67
N ARG A 13 4.50 -8.05 11.60
CA ARG A 13 5.55 -7.04 11.43
C ARG A 13 6.95 -7.64 11.35
N ILE A 14 7.27 -8.62 12.21
CA ILE A 14 8.56 -9.31 12.20
C ILE A 14 8.77 -10.05 10.88
N ILE A 15 7.77 -10.81 10.43
CA ILE A 15 7.85 -11.54 9.16
C ILE A 15 7.93 -10.57 7.99
N ARG A 16 7.20 -9.45 8.00
CA ARG A 16 7.26 -8.41 6.97
C ARG A 16 8.67 -7.79 6.87
N GLU A 17 9.22 -7.34 7.99
CA GLU A 17 10.56 -6.74 8.07
C GLU A 17 11.64 -7.72 7.60
N THR A 18 11.64 -8.93 8.14
CA THR A 18 12.68 -9.93 7.82
C THR A 18 12.52 -10.54 6.42
N ALA A 19 11.32 -10.59 5.85
CA ALA A 19 11.11 -11.01 4.46
C ALA A 19 11.48 -9.92 3.44
N ALA A 20 11.33 -8.64 3.80
CA ALA A 20 11.79 -7.50 2.99
C ALA A 20 13.31 -7.39 2.98
N HIS A 21 13.97 -7.81 4.07
CA HIS A 21 15.43 -7.80 4.22
C HIS A 21 15.97 -9.21 4.52
N PRO A 22 15.85 -10.16 3.57
CA PRO A 22 16.08 -11.58 3.83
C PRO A 22 17.55 -11.95 4.09
N ASP A 23 18.48 -11.04 3.80
CA ASP A 23 19.93 -11.21 4.02
C ASP A 23 20.42 -10.50 5.29
N ARG A 24 19.52 -9.86 6.04
CA ARG A 24 19.86 -9.09 7.23
C ARG A 24 19.70 -9.94 8.50
N ASP A 25 20.71 -9.85 9.35
CA ASP A 25 20.66 -10.41 10.70
C ASP A 25 20.14 -9.39 11.71
N TYR A 26 19.32 -9.87 12.64
CA TYR A 26 18.74 -9.06 13.70
C TYR A 26 19.04 -9.66 15.08
N SER A 27 19.53 -8.84 16.02
CA SER A 27 19.28 -9.09 17.44
C SER A 27 17.81 -8.77 17.76
N VAL A 28 17.29 -9.26 18.89
CA VAL A 28 15.92 -8.96 19.31
C VAL A 28 15.71 -7.45 19.49
N GLU A 29 16.70 -6.73 20.04
CA GLU A 29 16.67 -5.28 20.20
C GLU A 29 16.67 -4.54 18.85
N SER A 30 17.48 -5.00 17.89
CA SER A 30 17.51 -4.39 16.56
C SER A 30 16.19 -4.62 15.81
N LEU A 31 15.58 -5.80 15.97
CA LEU A 31 14.30 -6.12 15.36
C LEU A 31 13.17 -5.32 16.02
N ALA A 32 13.16 -5.22 17.34
CA ALA A 32 12.21 -4.41 18.11
C ALA A 32 12.22 -2.94 17.64
N ARG A 33 13.41 -2.36 17.43
CA ARG A 33 13.56 -1.03 16.84
C ARG A 33 13.03 -0.96 15.40
N ALA A 34 13.39 -1.93 14.56
CA ALA A 34 12.96 -1.97 13.16
C ALA A 34 11.43 -2.06 13.00
N VAL A 35 10.75 -2.85 13.84
CA VAL A 35 9.28 -3.00 13.79
C VAL A 35 8.52 -1.97 14.63
N GLY A 36 9.22 -1.09 15.34
CA GLY A 36 8.65 -0.06 16.22
C GLY A 36 7.87 -0.65 17.41
N MET A 37 8.39 -1.70 18.05
CA MET A 37 7.75 -2.39 19.17
C MET A 37 8.70 -2.57 20.35
N SER A 38 8.14 -2.80 21.55
CA SER A 38 8.96 -3.03 22.74
C SER A 38 9.70 -4.37 22.67
N TYR A 39 10.85 -4.46 23.34
CA TYR A 39 11.60 -5.73 23.47
C TYR A 39 10.72 -6.84 24.06
N GLY A 40 9.96 -6.55 25.12
CA GLY A 40 9.08 -7.52 25.78
C GLY A 40 7.98 -8.07 24.86
N THR A 41 7.53 -7.28 23.88
CA THR A 41 6.59 -7.72 22.83
C THR A 41 7.28 -8.59 21.78
N VAL A 42 8.49 -8.22 21.35
CA VAL A 42 9.20 -8.87 20.24
C VAL A 42 9.87 -10.17 20.68
N HIS A 43 10.49 -10.20 21.85
CA HIS A 43 11.27 -11.35 22.35
C HIS A 43 10.52 -12.70 22.34
N PRO A 44 9.31 -12.84 22.95
CA PRO A 44 8.59 -14.10 22.93
C PRO A 44 8.17 -14.51 21.50
N VAL A 45 7.81 -13.54 20.66
CA VAL A 45 7.38 -13.79 19.28
C VAL A 45 8.54 -14.26 18.41
N VAL A 46 9.74 -13.69 18.58
CA VAL A 46 10.94 -14.16 17.88
C VAL A 46 11.26 -15.60 18.27
N ALA A 47 11.16 -15.94 19.56
CA ALA A 47 11.38 -17.30 20.03
C ALA A 47 10.35 -18.28 19.42
N GLU A 48 9.08 -17.90 19.35
CA GLU A 48 8.03 -18.69 18.72
C GLU A 48 8.27 -18.90 17.22
N LEU A 49 8.59 -17.84 16.48
CA LEU A 49 8.89 -17.92 15.05
C LEU A 49 10.16 -18.73 14.76
N ALA A 50 11.15 -18.69 15.64
CA ALA A 50 12.32 -19.55 15.57
C ALA A 50 11.96 -21.03 15.84
N GLY A 51 11.09 -21.30 16.83
CA GLY A 51 10.55 -22.63 17.11
C GLY A 51 9.77 -23.21 15.94
N ALA A 52 8.99 -22.39 15.25
CA ALA A 52 8.27 -22.74 14.02
C ALA A 52 9.19 -22.82 12.78
N ARG A 53 10.50 -22.59 12.92
CA ARG A 53 11.48 -22.51 11.83
C ARG A 53 11.17 -21.45 10.78
N ALA A 54 10.31 -20.49 11.07
CA ALA A 54 10.10 -19.31 10.23
C ALA A 54 11.32 -18.39 10.28
N LEU A 55 11.99 -18.30 11.44
CA LEU A 55 13.29 -17.68 11.60
C LEU A 55 14.37 -18.74 11.83
N VAL A 56 15.57 -18.51 11.30
CA VAL A 56 16.78 -19.23 11.70
C VAL A 56 17.54 -18.42 12.74
N VAL A 57 18.17 -19.11 13.68
CA VAL A 57 19.01 -18.49 14.72
C VAL A 57 20.46 -18.89 14.52
N ARG A 58 21.37 -17.91 14.59
CA ARG A 58 22.82 -18.13 14.63
C ARG A 58 23.44 -17.45 15.85
N LYS A 59 24.50 -18.05 16.40
CA LYS A 59 25.27 -17.43 17.47
C LYS A 59 26.34 -16.52 16.87
N ALA A 60 26.48 -15.32 17.41
CA ALA A 60 27.55 -14.38 17.10
C ALA A 60 28.17 -13.94 18.44
N GLY A 61 29.26 -14.60 18.84
CA GLY A 61 29.82 -14.47 20.19
C GLY A 61 28.80 -14.90 21.26
N ARG A 62 28.46 -13.98 22.17
CA ARG A 62 27.45 -14.19 23.23
C ARG A 62 26.02 -13.88 22.76
N SER A 63 25.86 -13.27 21.59
CA SER A 63 24.57 -12.82 21.07
C SER A 63 23.92 -13.86 20.16
N LYS A 64 22.59 -13.88 20.14
CA LYS A 64 21.80 -14.60 19.14
C LYS A 64 21.34 -13.62 18.08
N LEU A 65 21.50 -14.00 16.82
CA LEU A 65 21.01 -13.29 15.66
C LEU A 65 19.96 -14.13 14.95
N TYR A 66 18.93 -13.46 14.46
CA TYR A 66 17.78 -14.06 13.80
C TYR A 66 17.64 -13.50 12.39
N MET A 67 17.28 -14.38 11.46
CA MET A 67 17.04 -14.05 10.06
C MET A 67 15.87 -14.88 9.55
N ILE A 68 15.17 -14.40 8.53
CA ILE A 68 14.10 -15.18 7.89
C ILE A 68 14.66 -16.48 7.33
N ASN A 69 13.95 -17.59 7.53
CA ASN A 69 14.37 -18.87 6.98
C ASN A 69 13.99 -18.97 5.50
N ARG A 70 14.90 -18.55 4.63
CA ARG A 70 14.72 -18.60 3.16
C ARG A 70 14.54 -20.02 2.60
N LYS A 71 14.94 -21.05 3.36
CA LYS A 71 14.79 -22.47 3.01
C LYS A 71 13.48 -23.07 3.53
N HIS A 72 12.67 -22.31 4.27
CA HIS A 72 11.38 -22.80 4.75
C HIS A 72 10.45 -23.04 3.54
N PRO A 73 9.71 -24.17 3.49
CA PRO A 73 8.85 -24.50 2.33
C PRO A 73 7.85 -23.40 1.97
N LEU A 74 7.33 -22.68 2.96
CA LEU A 74 6.36 -21.59 2.77
C LEU A 74 6.98 -20.20 2.56
N PHE A 75 8.31 -20.06 2.55
CA PHE A 75 8.95 -18.73 2.51
C PHE A 75 8.55 -17.93 1.26
N LYS A 76 8.55 -18.57 0.09
CA LYS A 76 8.19 -17.92 -1.17
C LYS A 76 6.74 -17.46 -1.18
N GLU A 77 5.85 -18.20 -0.53
CA GLU A 77 4.41 -17.93 -0.54
C GLU A 77 4.09 -16.80 0.44
N VAL A 78 4.76 -16.77 1.59
CA VAL A 78 4.71 -15.63 2.53
C VAL A 78 5.26 -14.37 1.87
N GLN A 79 6.39 -14.46 1.16
CA GLN A 79 6.97 -13.32 0.45
C GLN A 79 6.00 -12.77 -0.62
N LYS A 80 5.37 -13.64 -1.41
CA LYS A 80 4.33 -13.26 -2.38
C LYS A 80 3.12 -12.63 -1.70
N LEU A 81 2.66 -13.18 -0.58
CA LEU A 81 1.51 -12.65 0.15
C LEU A 81 1.78 -11.23 0.66
N ILE A 82 2.96 -10.98 1.24
CA ILE A 82 3.36 -9.64 1.69
C ILE A 82 3.44 -8.67 0.51
N ALA A 83 4.05 -9.10 -0.60
CA ALA A 83 4.12 -8.27 -1.81
C ALA A 83 2.74 -7.99 -2.40
N ARG A 84 1.81 -8.95 -2.32
CA ARG A 84 0.42 -8.79 -2.77
C ARG A 84 -0.37 -7.86 -1.84
N GLU A 85 -0.16 -7.92 -0.53
CA GLU A 85 -0.78 -6.99 0.44
C GLU A 85 -0.50 -5.53 0.05
N GLN A 86 0.73 -5.23 -0.37
CA GLN A 86 1.13 -3.87 -0.76
C GLN A 86 0.48 -3.40 -2.07
N ASN A 87 0.10 -4.32 -2.96
CA ASN A 87 -0.37 -3.98 -4.30
C ASN A 87 -1.87 -4.23 -4.53
N ALA A 88 -2.57 -4.90 -3.61
CA ALA A 88 -3.96 -5.32 -3.80
C ALA A 88 -4.89 -4.16 -4.19
N PHE A 89 -4.85 -3.05 -3.44
CA PHE A 89 -5.67 -1.88 -3.76
C PHE A 89 -5.23 -1.15 -5.03
N LEU A 90 -3.93 -1.16 -5.34
CA LEU A 90 -3.44 -0.61 -6.61
C LEU A 90 -3.98 -1.42 -7.80
N ASP A 91 -4.07 -2.74 -7.66
CA ASP A 91 -4.62 -3.61 -8.69
C ASP A 91 -6.12 -3.37 -8.87
N ILE A 92 -6.88 -3.17 -7.79
CA ILE A 92 -8.30 -2.77 -7.86
C ILE A 92 -8.45 -1.40 -8.55
N ALA A 93 -7.63 -0.41 -8.19
CA ALA A 93 -7.64 0.90 -8.84
C ALA A 93 -7.34 0.79 -10.35
N LYS A 94 -6.44 -0.10 -10.77
CA LYS A 94 -6.18 -0.38 -12.19
C LYS A 94 -7.36 -1.04 -12.89
N VAL A 95 -8.10 -1.91 -12.23
CA VAL A 95 -9.34 -2.49 -12.78
C VAL A 95 -10.37 -1.40 -13.04
N PHE A 96 -10.57 -0.48 -12.09
CA PHE A 96 -11.41 0.70 -12.28
C PHE A 96 -10.96 1.53 -13.48
N VAL A 97 -9.68 1.91 -13.53
CA VAL A 97 -9.11 2.70 -14.64
C VAL A 97 -9.29 1.99 -15.98
N LYS A 98 -9.15 0.67 -16.03
CA LYS A 98 -9.32 -0.11 -17.26
C LYS A 98 -10.75 0.00 -17.79
N ASN A 99 -11.75 -0.16 -16.92
CA ASN A 99 -13.17 -0.21 -17.29
C ASN A 99 -13.83 1.17 -17.44
N LEU A 100 -13.23 2.23 -16.90
CA LEU A 100 -13.75 3.59 -17.03
C LEU A 100 -13.74 4.09 -18.48
N ASP A 101 -14.84 4.72 -18.91
CA ASP A 101 -14.89 5.48 -20.16
C ASP A 101 -13.95 6.70 -20.06
N LYS A 102 -13.09 6.85 -21.06
CA LYS A 102 -12.01 7.85 -21.07
C LYS A 102 -12.33 9.02 -22.00
N VAL A 103 -13.52 9.08 -22.59
CA VAL A 103 -13.94 10.22 -23.41
C VAL A 103 -13.90 11.49 -22.58
N GLY A 104 -13.02 12.42 -22.98
CA GLY A 104 -12.84 13.69 -22.28
C GLY A 104 -12.01 13.62 -20.99
N VAL A 105 -11.53 12.44 -20.57
CA VAL A 105 -10.58 12.28 -19.46
C VAL A 105 -9.17 12.62 -19.96
N GLU A 106 -8.39 13.31 -19.15
CA GLU A 106 -7.01 13.70 -19.44
C GLU A 106 -5.99 12.98 -18.57
N SER A 107 -6.33 12.77 -17.30
CA SER A 107 -5.51 11.96 -16.39
C SER A 107 -6.35 11.36 -15.27
N ILE A 108 -5.87 10.25 -14.73
CA ILE A 108 -6.41 9.62 -13.53
C ILE A 108 -5.26 9.42 -12.55
N VAL A 109 -5.38 10.00 -11.36
CA VAL A 109 -4.35 10.03 -10.34
C VAL A 109 -4.88 9.33 -9.09
N LEU A 110 -4.18 8.29 -8.65
CA LEU A 110 -4.40 7.68 -7.35
C LEU A 110 -3.73 8.53 -6.28
N PHE A 111 -4.43 8.82 -5.19
CA PHE A 111 -3.89 9.58 -4.07
C PHE A 111 -4.37 9.01 -2.74
N GLY A 112 -4.03 9.69 -1.65
CA GLY A 112 -4.56 9.35 -0.33
C GLY A 112 -3.87 8.13 0.30
N SER A 113 -4.64 7.38 1.10
CA SER A 113 -4.09 6.40 2.05
C SER A 113 -3.35 5.23 1.37
N VAL A 114 -3.78 4.86 0.17
CA VAL A 114 -3.15 3.78 -0.63
C VAL A 114 -1.73 4.18 -1.05
N VAL A 115 -1.51 5.42 -1.46
CA VAL A 115 -0.17 5.85 -1.90
C VAL A 115 0.79 6.00 -0.72
N ARG A 116 0.29 6.38 0.46
CA ARG A 116 1.09 6.47 1.69
C ARG A 116 1.51 5.13 2.29
N GLY A 117 1.07 4.00 1.72
CA GLY A 117 1.37 2.67 2.25
C GLY A 117 0.63 2.32 3.55
N GLU A 118 -0.32 3.17 3.94
CA GLU A 118 -1.23 2.97 5.07
C GLU A 118 -2.67 2.88 4.56
N PRO A 119 -2.98 1.95 3.65
CA PRO A 119 -4.32 1.88 3.09
C PRO A 119 -5.31 1.70 4.23
N ARG A 120 -6.25 2.65 4.35
CA ARG A 120 -7.41 2.43 5.20
C ARG A 120 -8.21 1.30 4.56
N PRO A 121 -8.68 0.32 5.35
CA PRO A 121 -9.47 -0.77 4.79
C PRO A 121 -10.65 -0.20 3.99
N GLY A 122 -10.73 -0.58 2.71
CA GLY A 122 -11.93 -0.37 1.90
C GLY A 122 -12.11 0.99 1.23
N ASP A 123 -11.08 1.85 1.11
CA ASP A 123 -11.24 3.14 0.40
C ASP A 123 -10.04 3.45 -0.53
N ILE A 124 -10.34 3.69 -1.80
CA ILE A 124 -9.41 4.09 -2.86
C ILE A 124 -9.82 5.48 -3.38
N ASP A 125 -8.99 6.48 -3.10
CA ASP A 125 -9.20 7.85 -3.55
C ASP A 125 -8.60 8.07 -4.96
N LEU A 126 -9.44 8.45 -5.93
CA LEU A 126 -9.00 8.73 -7.31
C LEU A 126 -9.38 10.15 -7.72
N LEU A 127 -8.46 10.88 -8.34
CA LEU A 127 -8.73 12.15 -8.99
C LEU A 127 -8.78 11.90 -10.50
N ILE A 128 -9.91 12.20 -11.10
CA ILE A 128 -10.13 12.12 -12.54
C ILE A 128 -10.14 13.55 -13.07
N VAL A 129 -9.13 13.89 -13.86
CA VAL A 129 -9.04 15.20 -14.50
C VAL A 129 -9.66 15.12 -15.88
N THR A 130 -10.64 15.97 -16.15
CA THR A 130 -11.40 16.00 -17.40
C THR A 130 -11.18 17.30 -18.16
N ARG A 131 -11.36 17.29 -19.48
CA ARG A 131 -11.25 18.49 -20.33
C ARG A 131 -12.35 19.51 -20.05
N THR A 132 -13.52 19.02 -19.66
CA THR A 132 -14.74 19.82 -19.37
C THR A 132 -15.33 19.35 -18.04
N GLU A 133 -16.38 20.02 -17.54
CA GLU A 133 -17.07 19.59 -16.31
C GLU A 133 -17.90 18.30 -16.48
N LYS A 134 -17.94 17.72 -17.69
CA LYS A 134 -18.60 16.42 -17.90
C LYS A 134 -17.78 15.29 -17.30
N HIS A 135 -18.45 14.47 -16.48
CA HIS A 135 -17.88 13.25 -15.91
C HIS A 135 -18.00 12.07 -16.90
N PRO A 136 -17.15 11.03 -16.77
CA PRO A 136 -17.34 9.77 -17.48
C PRO A 136 -18.73 9.19 -17.27
N SER A 137 -19.38 8.72 -18.34
CA SER A 137 -20.79 8.28 -18.28
C SER A 137 -21.00 7.02 -17.45
N ASN A 138 -19.99 6.15 -17.36
CA ASN A 138 -20.04 4.90 -16.61
C ASN A 138 -19.34 4.98 -15.24
N LEU A 139 -19.09 6.19 -14.71
CA LEU A 139 -18.32 6.39 -13.48
C LEU A 139 -18.88 5.60 -12.29
N THR A 140 -20.18 5.71 -12.03
CA THR A 140 -20.85 5.05 -10.89
C THR A 140 -20.89 3.54 -11.05
N GLU A 141 -21.14 3.05 -12.28
CA GLU A 141 -21.16 1.63 -12.59
C GLU A 141 -19.78 1.00 -12.32
N VAL A 142 -18.71 1.61 -12.84
CA VAL A 142 -17.35 1.09 -12.68
C VAL A 142 -16.85 1.18 -11.23
N ALA A 143 -17.27 2.21 -10.49
CA ALA A 143 -17.02 2.26 -9.04
C ALA A 143 -17.74 1.13 -8.28
N GLY A 144 -18.98 0.79 -8.69
CA GLY A 144 -19.77 -0.29 -8.12
C GLY A 144 -19.13 -1.67 -8.26
N ILE A 145 -18.47 -1.95 -9.39
CA ILE A 145 -17.75 -3.22 -9.62
C ILE A 145 -16.72 -3.48 -8.50
N ALA A 146 -16.01 -2.46 -8.04
CA ALA A 146 -15.01 -2.63 -7.01
C ALA A 146 -15.61 -2.99 -5.64
N LEU A 147 -16.80 -2.45 -5.34
CA LEU A 147 -17.53 -2.78 -4.13
C LEU A 147 -18.06 -4.22 -4.23
N ASP A 148 -18.68 -4.58 -5.35
CA ASP A 148 -19.31 -5.90 -5.55
C ASP A 148 -18.27 -7.03 -5.60
N GLU A 149 -17.14 -6.84 -6.28
CA GLU A 149 -16.12 -7.88 -6.45
C GLU A 149 -15.11 -7.96 -5.30
N PHE A 150 -14.81 -6.82 -4.64
CA PHE A 150 -13.67 -6.73 -3.72
C PHE A 150 -14.00 -6.11 -2.36
N ASP A 151 -15.26 -5.82 -2.06
CA ASP A 151 -15.68 -5.11 -0.84
C ASP A 151 -14.84 -3.83 -0.60
N THR A 152 -14.54 -3.13 -1.70
CA THR A 152 -13.67 -1.96 -1.71
C THR A 152 -14.39 -0.78 -2.35
N VAL A 153 -14.55 0.30 -1.58
CA VAL A 153 -15.11 1.55 -2.08
C VAL A 153 -14.05 2.29 -2.88
N ILE A 154 -14.42 2.70 -4.09
CA ILE A 154 -13.63 3.66 -4.87
C ILE A 154 -14.35 5.00 -4.80
N SER A 155 -13.61 6.02 -4.39
CA SER A 155 -14.10 7.40 -4.20
C SER A 155 -13.52 8.30 -5.29
N PRO A 156 -14.11 8.32 -6.50
CA PRO A 156 -13.61 9.16 -7.58
C PRO A 156 -14.07 10.61 -7.43
N MET A 157 -13.12 11.53 -7.43
CA MET A 157 -13.35 12.97 -7.56
C MET A 157 -13.08 13.39 -9.00
N CYS A 158 -14.07 13.96 -9.67
CA CYS A 158 -13.91 14.50 -11.03
C CYS A 158 -13.70 16.02 -10.96
N LEU A 159 -12.61 16.52 -11.54
CA LEU A 159 -12.34 17.95 -11.69
C LEU A 159 -11.96 18.27 -13.13
N SER A 160 -12.48 19.38 -13.65
CA SER A 160 -12.02 19.85 -14.97
C SER A 160 -10.60 20.40 -14.88
N ARG A 161 -9.84 20.36 -15.99
CA ARG A 161 -8.50 20.98 -16.10
C ARG A 161 -8.51 22.42 -15.61
N LYS A 162 -9.57 23.18 -15.92
CA LYS A 162 -9.72 24.57 -15.50
C LYS A 162 -9.75 24.68 -13.97
N ILE A 163 -10.57 23.87 -13.31
CA ILE A 163 -10.69 23.87 -11.83
C ILE A 163 -9.37 23.43 -11.19
N VAL A 164 -8.69 22.42 -11.75
CA VAL A 164 -7.37 22.00 -11.26
C VAL A 164 -6.37 23.15 -11.34
N ALA A 165 -6.27 23.83 -12.50
CA ALA A 165 -5.37 24.96 -12.67
C ALA A 165 -5.67 26.11 -11.69
N ASP A 166 -6.94 26.43 -11.48
CA ASP A 166 -7.37 27.45 -10.52
C ASP A 166 -7.00 27.05 -9.07
N LYS A 167 -7.17 25.78 -8.70
CA LYS A 167 -6.78 25.24 -7.39
C LYS A 167 -5.26 25.29 -7.19
N VAL A 168 -4.47 24.94 -8.20
CA VAL A 168 -3.00 25.01 -8.15
C VAL A 168 -2.56 26.46 -7.92
N LYS A 169 -3.10 27.40 -8.70
CA LYS A 169 -2.79 28.83 -8.57
C LYS A 169 -3.10 29.39 -7.18
N ASN A 170 -4.15 28.89 -6.54
CA ASN A 170 -4.59 29.33 -5.22
C ASN A 170 -3.97 28.56 -4.05
N ASN A 171 -2.99 27.67 -4.30
CA ASN A 171 -2.38 26.81 -3.28
C ASN A 171 -3.41 26.01 -2.47
N ASP A 172 -4.43 25.46 -3.16
CA ASP A 172 -5.44 24.62 -2.54
C ASP A 172 -4.80 23.38 -1.89
N SER A 173 -5.05 23.17 -0.59
CA SER A 173 -4.37 22.13 0.19
C SER A 173 -4.58 20.73 -0.39
N PHE A 174 -5.77 20.45 -0.93
CA PHE A 174 -6.07 19.18 -1.58
C PHE A 174 -5.21 18.96 -2.83
N ILE A 175 -5.15 19.92 -3.76
CA ILE A 175 -4.39 19.71 -5.00
C ILE A 175 -2.89 19.60 -4.75
N ILE A 176 -2.35 20.39 -3.82
CA ILE A 176 -0.95 20.30 -3.40
C ILE A 176 -0.64 18.92 -2.80
N HIS A 177 -1.56 18.38 -2.00
CA HIS A 177 -1.43 17.02 -1.48
C HIS A 177 -1.36 15.97 -2.60
N VAL A 178 -2.24 16.08 -3.60
CA VAL A 178 -2.22 15.20 -4.77
C VAL A 178 -0.95 15.40 -5.61
N MET A 179 -0.40 16.62 -5.71
CA MET A 179 0.87 16.87 -6.40
C MET A 179 2.05 16.18 -5.73
N ASN A 180 2.12 16.23 -4.40
CA ASN A 180 3.24 15.66 -3.64
C ASN A 180 3.23 14.13 -3.57
N GLU A 181 2.04 13.54 -3.44
CA GLU A 181 1.90 12.09 -3.18
C GLU A 181 1.22 11.33 -4.30
N GLY A 182 0.65 12.00 -5.31
CA GLY A 182 -0.17 11.38 -6.32
C GLY A 182 0.61 10.43 -7.22
N LYS A 183 -0.02 9.30 -7.57
CA LYS A 183 0.48 8.36 -8.56
C LYS A 183 -0.41 8.37 -9.79
N VAL A 184 0.14 8.77 -10.93
CA VAL A 184 -0.58 8.72 -12.21
C VAL A 184 -0.84 7.26 -12.58
N LEU A 185 -2.12 6.91 -12.75
CA LEU A 185 -2.56 5.60 -13.23
C LEU A 185 -2.87 5.60 -14.72
N TRP A 186 -3.24 6.75 -15.29
CA TRP A 186 -3.52 6.92 -16.71
C TRP A 186 -3.37 8.38 -17.16
N GLY A 187 -2.98 8.58 -18.43
CA GLY A 187 -2.90 9.90 -19.07
C GLY A 187 -1.67 10.72 -18.68
N GLU A 188 -1.69 12.02 -19.00
CA GLU A 188 -0.62 12.96 -18.67
C GLU A 188 -1.12 14.00 -17.66
N ALA A 189 -0.55 13.99 -16.46
CA ALA A 189 -0.87 14.93 -15.39
C ALA A 189 0.21 16.00 -15.24
N LYS A 190 0.42 16.83 -16.29
CA LYS A 190 1.50 17.85 -16.34
C LYS A 190 1.48 18.85 -15.18
N TRP A 191 0.32 19.03 -14.56
CA TRP A 191 0.12 19.91 -13.41
C TRP A 191 0.77 19.36 -12.13
N LEU A 192 1.18 18.08 -12.08
CA LEU A 192 1.93 17.50 -10.95
C LEU A 192 3.41 17.96 -10.91
N GLU A 193 3.94 18.47 -12.02
CA GLU A 193 5.36 18.84 -12.16
C GLU A 193 5.62 20.35 -12.02
N THR A 194 4.56 21.14 -11.81
CA THR A 194 4.59 22.62 -11.70
C THR A 194 4.81 23.08 -10.27
#